data_AF-A0A1M3MEK7-F1
#
_entry.id   AF-A0A1M3MEK7-F1
#
_cell.length_a   1.000
_cell.length_b   1.000
_cell.length_c   1.000
_cell.angle_alpha   90.00
_cell.angle_beta   90.00
_cell.angle_gamma   90.00
#
_symmetry.space_group_name_H-M   'P 1'
#
loop_
_entity.id
_entity.type
_entity.pdbx_description
1 polymer ?
#
loop_
_entity_poly.entity_id
_entity_poly.type
_entity_poly.pdbx_seq_one_letter_code
_entity_poly.pdbx_strand_id
1 'polypeptide(L)'
;MIFNVIARNCEDHTKSFAFWMNKTEKWQLAPAYDICFAYRPGSVWVSQHNLSINGKRNGFLQEDLLQIANQNTIRNPEKNDIPDNLVKH
;
A
#
# COMPACT_ATOMS: atom_id res chain seq x y z
N MET A 1 0.55 -1.11 -2.13
CA MET A 1 -0.16 -1.26 -0.84
C MET A 1 0.70 -1.97 0.20
N ILE A 2 0.84 -3.31 0.15
CA ILE A 2 1.56 -4.10 1.19
C ILE A 2 2.98 -3.57 1.44
N PHE A 3 3.74 -3.29 0.38
CA PHE A 3 5.07 -2.70 0.49
C PHE A 3 5.08 -1.40 1.30
N ASN A 4 4.17 -0.45 1.02
CA ASN A 4 4.11 0.82 1.75
C ASN A 4 3.80 0.60 3.24
N VAL A 5 2.92 -0.36 3.58
CA VAL A 5 2.59 -0.72 4.97
C VAL A 5 3.83 -1.21 5.71
N ILE A 6 4.55 -2.17 5.12
CA ILE A 6 5.75 -2.75 5.74
C ILE A 6 6.88 -1.72 5.83
N ALA A 7 7.08 -0.94 4.77
CA ALA A 7 8.12 0.08 4.68
C ALA A 7 7.78 1.38 5.42
N ARG A 8 6.59 1.50 6.01
CA ARG A 8 6.08 2.73 6.64
C ARG A 8 6.20 3.96 5.72
N ASN A 9 5.93 3.76 4.43
CA ASN A 9 5.76 4.87 3.49
C ASN A 9 4.34 5.42 3.64
N CYS A 10 4.11 6.29 4.64
CA CYS A 10 2.80 6.86 4.91
C CYS A 10 2.44 8.06 4.00
N GLU A 11 3.35 8.49 3.13
CA GLU A 11 3.10 9.48 2.09
C GLU A 11 2.52 8.84 0.80
N ASP A 12 1.77 7.75 0.97
CA ASP A 12 1.22 6.95 -0.12
C ASP A 12 -0.07 7.53 -0.72
N HIS A 13 -0.09 8.84 -0.98
CA HIS A 13 -1.26 9.55 -1.48
C HIS A 13 -1.55 9.24 -2.96
N THR A 14 -2.74 9.62 -3.44
CA THR A 14 -3.19 9.34 -4.82
C THR A 14 -2.24 9.86 -5.91
N LYS A 15 -1.45 10.91 -5.63
CA LYS A 15 -0.44 11.46 -6.57
C LYS A 15 0.84 10.62 -6.67
N SER A 16 1.04 9.64 -5.78
CA SER A 16 2.17 8.69 -5.81
C SER A 16 1.91 7.53 -6.76
N PHE A 17 0.75 7.51 -7.43
CA PHE A 17 0.39 6.52 -8.45
C PHE A 17 0.14 7.23 -9.78
N ALA A 18 0.82 6.77 -10.82
CA ALA A 18 0.66 7.31 -12.17
C ALA A 18 0.47 6.19 -13.18
N PHE A 19 -0.15 6.56 -14.29
CA PHE A 19 -0.23 5.74 -15.49
C PHE A 19 0.48 6.49 -16.62
N TRP A 20 1.15 5.75 -17.49
CA TRP A 20 1.68 6.29 -18.73
C TRP A 20 1.00 5.62 -19.93
N MET A 21 0.79 6.40 -20.98
CA MET A 21 0.31 5.88 -22.26
C MET A 21 1.51 5.59 -23.14
N ASN A 22 1.61 4.35 -23.63
CA ASN A 22 2.67 4.01 -24.57
C ASN A 22 2.34 4.50 -26.00
N LYS A 23 3.30 4.41 -26.92
CA LYS A 23 3.15 4.87 -28.31
C LYS A 23 2.03 4.13 -29.09
N THR A 24 1.53 3.02 -28.56
CA THR A 24 0.41 2.25 -29.13
C THR A 24 -0.93 2.56 -28.46
N GLU A 25 -1.03 3.71 -27.79
CA GLU A 25 -2.23 4.21 -27.10
C GLU A 25 -2.71 3.31 -25.95
N LYS A 26 -1.84 2.44 -25.42
CA LYS A 26 -2.18 1.59 -24.27
C LYS A 26 -1.69 2.23 -22.99
N TRP A 27 -2.61 2.40 -22.04
CA TRP A 27 -2.28 2.78 -20.67
C TRP A 27 -1.65 1.63 -19.92
N GLN A 28 -0.60 1.93 -19.16
CA GLN A 28 0.06 1.00 -18.26
C GLN A 28 0.34 1.71 -16.94
N LEU A 29 0.44 0.96 -15.85
CA LEU A 29 0.89 1.51 -14.57
C LEU A 29 2.35 1.96 -14.72
N ALA A 30 2.68 3.15 -14.23
CA ALA A 30 4.05 3.61 -14.16
C ALA A 30 4.84 2.77 -13.13
N PRO A 31 6.17 2.65 -13.26
CA PRO A 31 7.01 2.09 -12.20
C PRO A 31 6.76 2.82 -10.87
N ALA A 32 6.94 2.14 -9.75
CA ALA A 32 6.82 2.78 -8.43
C ALA A 32 7.87 3.89 -8.29
N TYR A 33 7.44 5.05 -7.79
CA TYR A 33 8.27 6.23 -7.54
C TYR A 33 7.91 6.83 -6.18
N ASP A 34 8.69 7.82 -5.74
CA ASP A 34 8.47 8.52 -4.46
C ASP A 34 8.40 7.55 -3.26
N ILE A 35 9.36 6.62 -3.22
CA ILE A 35 9.47 5.63 -2.16
C ILE A 35 10.40 6.19 -1.08
N CYS A 36 9.83 6.50 0.09
CA CYS A 36 10.56 7.03 1.24
C CYS A 36 10.05 6.38 2.53
N PHE A 37 10.92 6.26 3.55
CA PHE A 37 10.49 5.97 4.92
C PHE A 37 9.83 7.23 5.51
N ALA A 38 8.55 7.41 5.20
CA ALA A 38 7.77 8.56 5.61
C ALA A 38 6.95 8.21 6.86
N TYR A 39 7.61 8.05 8.01
CA TYR A 39 6.91 7.82 9.28
C TYR A 39 7.53 8.59 10.44
N ARG A 40 6.70 9.37 11.13
CA ARG A 40 7.08 10.08 12.36
C ARG A 40 5.92 10.06 13.37
N PRO A 41 6.09 9.45 14.55
CA PRO A 41 5.09 9.49 15.61
C PRO A 41 4.65 10.92 15.94
N GLY A 42 3.36 11.15 16.14
CA GLY A 42 2.79 12.47 16.42
C GLY A 42 2.76 13.44 15.23
N SER A 43 3.28 13.07 14.06
CA SER A 43 3.14 13.90 12.86
C SER A 43 1.69 13.90 12.37
N VAL A 44 1.14 15.08 12.09
CA VAL A 44 -0.21 15.20 11.51
C VAL A 44 -0.28 14.58 10.11
N TRP A 45 0.85 14.55 9.39
CA TRP A 45 0.91 14.16 7.97
C TRP A 45 1.34 12.72 7.74
N VAL A 46 2.30 12.24 8.53
CA VAL A 46 3.02 10.97 8.26
C VAL A 46 3.05 10.03 9.49
N SER A 47 2.12 10.18 10.44
CA SER A 47 1.97 9.20 11.54
C SER A 47 1.08 8.02 11.15
N GLN A 48 0.43 8.08 9.98
CA GLN A 48 -0.52 7.10 9.46
C GLN A 48 -0.57 7.22 7.94
N HIS A 49 -0.97 6.14 7.26
CA HIS A 49 -1.10 6.12 5.81
C HIS A 49 -2.14 7.10 5.30
N ASN A 50 -1.90 7.64 4.11
CA ASN A 50 -2.79 8.61 3.49
C ASN A 50 -4.01 7.91 2.89
N LEU A 51 -3.76 6.81 2.17
CA LEU A 51 -4.80 5.92 1.65
C LEU A 51 -5.16 4.88 2.72
N SER A 52 -6.45 4.63 2.89
CA SER A 52 -6.93 3.65 3.84
C SER A 52 -6.96 2.24 3.25
N ILE A 53 -6.81 1.24 4.11
CA ILE A 53 -6.98 -0.18 3.82
C ILE A 53 -8.08 -0.68 4.74
N ASN A 54 -9.21 -1.14 4.19
CA ASN A 54 -10.42 -1.48 4.95
C ASN A 54 -10.85 -0.41 5.96
N GLY A 55 -10.76 0.87 5.56
CA GLY A 55 -11.11 2.01 6.43
C GLY A 55 -10.06 2.35 7.50
N LYS A 56 -9.00 1.55 7.64
CA LYS A 56 -7.88 1.82 8.57
C LYS A 56 -6.78 2.62 7.87
N ARG A 57 -6.06 3.44 8.64
CA ARG A 57 -4.85 4.17 8.19
C ARG A 57 -3.59 3.77 8.97
N ASN A 58 -3.75 2.98 10.01
CA ASN A 58 -2.71 2.44 10.86
C ASN A 58 -3.22 1.12 11.49
N GLY A 59 -2.37 0.44 12.25
CA GLY A 59 -2.77 -0.77 12.98
C GLY A 59 -3.29 -1.89 12.08
N PHE A 60 -2.69 -2.03 10.89
CA PHE A 60 -3.08 -3.06 9.93
C PHE A 60 -2.74 -4.46 10.45
N LEU A 61 -3.65 -5.39 10.24
CA LEU A 61 -3.49 -6.80 10.50
C LEU A 61 -3.45 -7.57 9.17
N GLN A 62 -2.95 -8.81 9.21
CA GLN A 62 -2.85 -9.64 8.01
C GLN A 62 -4.23 -9.87 7.37
N GLU A 63 -5.26 -10.01 8.20
CA GLU A 63 -6.65 -10.18 7.78
C GLU A 63 -7.16 -8.98 6.97
N ASP A 64 -6.68 -7.76 7.27
CA ASP A 64 -7.04 -6.58 6.49
C ASP A 64 -6.54 -6.71 5.04
N LEU A 65 -5.32 -7.23 4.87
CA LEU A 65 -4.71 -7.43 3.56
C LEU A 65 -5.36 -8.58 2.80
N LEU A 66 -5.65 -9.69 3.49
CA LEU A 66 -6.33 -10.86 2.93
C LEU A 66 -7.76 -10.54 2.48
N GLN A 67 -8.47 -9.70 3.24
CA GLN A 67 -9.80 -9.25 2.85
C GLN A 67 -9.77 -8.46 1.53
N ILE A 68 -8.83 -7.53 1.37
CA ILE A 68 -8.65 -6.79 0.11
C ILE A 68 -8.32 -7.73 -1.04
N ALA A 69 -7.45 -8.71 -0.81
CA ALA A 69 -7.08 -9.69 -1.81
C ALA A 69 -8.30 -10.51 -2.29
N ASN A 70 -9.14 -10.97 -1.35
CA ASN A 70 -10.36 -11.69 -1.68
C ASN A 70 -11.35 -10.83 -2.46
N GLN A 71 -11.58 -9.58 -2.03
CA GLN A 71 -12.48 -8.63 -2.72
C GLN A 71 -12.03 -8.30 -4.15
N ASN A 72 -10.73 -8.37 -4.41
CA ASN A 72 -10.14 -8.06 -5.73
C ASN A 72 -9.74 -9.32 -6.52
N THR A 73 -10.21 -10.50 -6.11
CA THR A 73 -9.97 -11.78 -6.82
C THR A 73 -8.48 -12.08 -7.04
N ILE A 74 -7.63 -11.67 -6.10
CA ILE A 74 -6.20 -12.01 -6.11
C ILE A 74 -6.06 -13.50 -5.80
N ARG A 75 -5.36 -14.24 -6.67
CA ARG A 75 -5.20 -15.69 -6.53
C ARG A 75 -4.12 -16.04 -5.50
N ASN A 76 -4.42 -17.02 -4.65
CA ASN A 76 -3.51 -17.57 -3.64
C ASN A 76 -2.80 -16.51 -2.76
N PRO A 77 -3.52 -15.55 -2.16
CA PRO A 77 -2.89 -14.45 -1.43
C PRO A 77 -2.05 -14.90 -0.23
N GLU A 78 -2.43 -15.99 0.43
CA GLU A 78 -1.67 -16.65 1.50
C GLU A 78 -0.31 -17.22 1.05
N LYS A 79 -0.11 -17.47 -0.25
CA LYS A 79 1.18 -17.92 -0.82
C LYS A 79 2.02 -16.75 -1.35
N ASN A 80 1.49 -15.53 -1.40
CA ASN A 80 2.12 -14.35 -2.01
C ASN A 80 2.79 -13.43 -0.97
N ASP A 81 3.46 -14.01 0.03
CA ASP A 81 4.30 -13.28 1.00
C ASP A 81 3.58 -12.19 1.82
N ILE A 82 2.28 -12.33 2.11
CA ILE A 82 1.65 -11.47 3.11
C ILE A 82 2.18 -11.89 4.48
N PRO A 83 2.99 -11.07 5.17
CA PRO A 83 3.68 -11.52 6.38
C PRO A 83 2.67 -11.82 7.49
N ASP A 84 2.82 -12.98 8.15
CA ASP A 84 2.02 -13.36 9.33
C ASP A 84 2.18 -12.36 10.48
N ASN A 85 3.33 -11.68 10.52
CA ASN A 85 3.62 -10.62 11.48
C ASN A 85 3.84 -9.32 10.73
N LEU A 86 2.75 -8.62 10.38
CA LEU A 86 2.86 -7.20 10.05
C LEU A 86 3.46 -6.49 11.26
N VAL A 87 4.52 -5.72 11.01
CA VAL A 87 5.33 -5.09 12.05
C VAL A 87 4.43 -4.27 12.99
N LYS A 88 4.19 -4.81 14.18
CA LYS A 88 3.47 -4.14 15.27
C LYS A 88 4.37 -3.02 15.81
N HIS A 89 4.14 -1.81 15.34
CA HIS A 89 4.61 -0.59 15.99
C HIS A 89 3.41 0.31 16.25
#